data_AF-F5LET3-F1
#
_entry.id   AF-F5LET3-F1
#
_cell.length_a   1.000
_cell.length_b   1.000
_cell.length_c   1.000
_cell.angle_alpha   90.00
_cell.angle_beta   90.00
_cell.angle_gamma   90.00
#
_symmetry.space_group_name_H-M   'P 1'
#
loop_
_entity.id
_entity.type
_entity.pdbx_description
1 polymer ?
#
loop_
_entity_poly.entity_id
_entity_poly.type
_entity_poly.pdbx_seq_one_letter_code
_entity_poly.pdbx_strand_id
1 'polypeptide(L)'
;MNETAIIRLIRHDELDQLLELYRQLNTEDPVIPPSEDLDNQWNEMFHNPKMKFVVVEDDGKLAAVCVLVIVQNLTRGGRPFGLVENVVTRENHRKKGCGSLILQKALDLAREADCYKVMLLISFKEDATLRFYEKNGFEKDVKTGFISYLW
;
A
#
# COMPACT_ATOMS: atom_id res chain seq x y z
N MET A 1 10.30 5.64 17.16
CA MET A 1 9.23 4.62 17.24
C MET A 1 9.25 4.13 18.67
N ASN A 2 8.09 3.97 19.29
CA ASN A 2 8.02 3.22 20.55
C ASN A 2 8.45 1.77 20.28
N GLU A 3 8.91 1.05 21.30
CA GLU A 3 9.31 -0.37 21.22
C GLU A 3 8.16 -1.32 20.82
N THR A 4 6.97 -0.79 20.57
CA THR A 4 5.70 -1.50 20.32
C THR A 4 5.15 -1.40 18.88
N ALA A 5 5.87 -0.80 17.93
CA ALA A 5 5.39 -0.72 16.55
C ALA A 5 5.34 -2.12 15.89
N ILE A 6 4.16 -2.57 15.47
CA ILE A 6 3.93 -3.92 14.92
C ILE A 6 3.57 -3.83 13.44
N ILE A 7 4.24 -4.64 12.60
CA ILE A 7 3.93 -4.77 11.17
C ILE A 7 3.09 -6.02 10.96
N ARG A 8 1.93 -5.89 10.32
CA ARG A 8 0.99 -6.99 10.11
C ARG A 8 0.07 -6.72 8.92
N LEU A 9 -0.79 -7.69 8.62
CA LEU A 9 -1.95 -7.43 7.78
C LEU A 9 -3.03 -6.69 8.60
N ILE A 10 -3.82 -5.88 7.91
CA ILE A 10 -4.97 -5.21 8.51
C ILE A 10 -5.97 -6.23 9.06
N ARG A 11 -6.71 -5.87 10.11
CA ARG A 11 -7.86 -6.63 10.61
C ARG A 11 -9.14 -6.12 9.94
N HIS A 12 -10.14 -6.98 9.86
CA HIS A 12 -11.39 -6.67 9.15
C HIS A 12 -12.13 -5.46 9.76
N ASP A 13 -12.09 -5.32 11.08
CA ASP A 13 -12.73 -4.26 11.86
C ASP A 13 -11.97 -2.92 11.87
N GLU A 14 -10.89 -2.79 11.08
CA GLU A 14 -10.05 -1.58 11.04
C GLU A 14 -10.35 -0.66 9.85
N LEU A 15 -11.48 -0.85 9.16
CA LEU A 15 -11.89 -0.04 7.99
C LEU A 15 -11.89 1.47 8.30
N ASP A 16 -12.45 1.88 9.43
CA ASP A 16 -12.52 3.30 9.80
C ASP A 16 -11.13 3.94 9.94
N GLN A 17 -10.17 3.21 10.53
CA GLN A 17 -8.79 3.69 10.66
C GLN A 17 -8.07 3.74 9.30
N LEU A 18 -8.38 2.81 8.40
CA LEU A 18 -7.87 2.81 7.04
C LEU A 18 -8.37 4.04 6.26
N LEU A 19 -9.68 4.32 6.34
CA LEU A 19 -10.28 5.50 5.69
C LEU A 19 -9.73 6.80 6.27
N GLU A 20 -9.46 6.86 7.58
CA GLU A 20 -8.79 8.01 8.21
C GLU A 20 -7.38 8.25 7.64
N LEU A 21 -6.61 7.19 7.41
CA LEU A 21 -5.29 7.29 6.78
C LEU A 21 -5.38 7.73 5.31
N TYR A 22 -6.35 7.22 4.54
CA TYR A 22 -6.50 7.61 3.14
C TYR A 22 -6.86 9.09 2.97
N ARG A 23 -7.56 9.71 3.93
CA ARG A 23 -7.76 11.18 3.93
C ARG A 23 -6.44 11.98 4.01
N GLN A 24 -5.36 11.37 4.52
CA GLN A 24 -4.03 11.98 4.54
C GLN A 24 -3.20 11.67 3.29
N LEU A 25 -3.65 10.72 2.46
CA LEU A 25 -3.03 10.39 1.18
C LEU A 25 -3.42 11.42 0.13
N ASN A 26 -4.71 11.70 0.00
CA ASN A 26 -5.28 12.72 -0.90
C ASN A 26 -6.29 13.57 -0.11
N THR A 27 -5.95 14.82 0.19
CA THR A 27 -6.79 15.71 1.00
C THR A 27 -8.07 16.17 0.30
N GLU A 28 -8.08 16.10 -1.03
CA GLU A 28 -9.20 16.55 -1.87
C GLU A 28 -10.20 15.42 -2.19
N ASP A 29 -9.91 14.17 -1.80
CA ASP A 29 -10.79 13.05 -2.06
C ASP A 29 -12.10 13.18 -1.24
N PRO A 30 -13.26 12.83 -1.83
CA PRO A 30 -14.53 12.90 -1.13
C PRO A 30 -14.55 11.95 0.07
N VAL A 31 -15.20 12.39 1.14
CA VAL A 31 -15.46 11.53 2.30
C VAL A 31 -16.44 10.44 1.89
N ILE A 32 -16.03 9.18 2.05
CA ILE A 32 -16.92 8.03 1.87
C ILE A 32 -17.78 7.89 3.14
N PRO A 33 -19.12 8.05 3.06
CA PRO A 33 -19.99 7.82 4.20
C PRO A 33 -20.15 6.32 4.47
N PRO A 34 -20.43 5.91 5.73
CA PRO A 34 -20.81 4.54 6.03
C PRO A 34 -22.04 4.12 5.21
N SER A 35 -21.95 2.98 4.53
CA SER A 35 -23.04 2.42 3.73
C SER A 35 -22.86 0.91 3.57
N GLU A 36 -23.96 0.20 3.29
CA GLU A 36 -23.92 -1.24 2.98
C GLU A 36 -23.03 -1.52 1.75
N ASP A 37 -23.02 -0.62 0.76
CA ASP A 37 -22.15 -0.74 -0.42
C ASP A 37 -20.67 -0.67 -0.05
N LEU A 38 -20.29 0.26 0.85
CA LEU A 38 -18.92 0.36 1.35
C LEU A 38 -18.53 -0.91 2.11
N ASP A 39 -19.41 -1.42 2.98
CA ASP A 39 -19.14 -2.64 3.74
C ASP A 39 -18.97 -3.86 2.81
N ASN A 40 -19.81 -3.99 1.79
CA ASN A 40 -19.70 -5.03 0.78
C ASN A 40 -18.40 -4.93 -0.03
N GLN A 41 -18.05 -3.72 -0.47
CA GLN A 41 -16.80 -3.47 -1.19
C GLN A 41 -15.58 -3.82 -0.30
N TRP A 42 -15.60 -3.40 0.96
CA TRP A 42 -14.54 -3.74 1.91
C TRP A 42 -14.44 -5.24 2.14
N ASN A 43 -15.57 -5.93 2.32
CA ASN A 43 -15.62 -7.38 2.47
C ASN A 43 -14.98 -8.10 1.28
N GLU A 44 -15.27 -7.68 0.05
CA GLU A 44 -14.67 -8.27 -1.16
C GLU A 44 -13.15 -8.03 -1.19
N MET A 45 -12.71 -6.79 -0.93
CA MET A 45 -11.30 -6.42 -0.92
C MET A 45 -10.51 -7.16 0.17
N PHE A 46 -11.08 -7.27 1.37
CA PHE A 46 -10.45 -7.91 2.52
C PHE A 46 -10.29 -9.43 2.32
N HIS A 47 -11.30 -10.10 1.75
CA HIS A 47 -11.26 -11.53 1.51
C HIS A 47 -10.55 -11.92 0.21
N ASN A 48 -10.16 -10.95 -0.62
CA ASN A 48 -9.43 -11.25 -1.85
C ASN A 48 -8.01 -11.78 -1.53
N PRO A 49 -7.69 -13.04 -1.88
CA PRO A 49 -6.39 -13.63 -1.55
C PRO A 49 -5.22 -12.97 -2.27
N LYS A 50 -5.48 -12.22 -3.36
CA LYS A 50 -4.49 -11.50 -4.16
C LYS A 50 -4.29 -10.06 -3.72
N MET A 51 -5.01 -9.59 -2.71
CA MET A 51 -4.89 -8.24 -2.19
C MET A 51 -4.46 -8.30 -0.73
N LYS A 52 -3.42 -7.52 -0.37
CA LYS A 52 -2.84 -7.50 0.98
C LYS A 52 -2.71 -6.07 1.45
N PHE A 53 -3.40 -5.72 2.51
CA PHE A 53 -3.25 -4.45 3.21
C PHE A 53 -2.22 -4.63 4.30
N VAL A 54 -1.02 -4.11 4.07
CA VAL A 54 0.09 -4.19 5.01
C VAL A 54 0.09 -2.91 5.85
N VAL A 55 0.01 -3.06 7.16
CA VAL A 55 -0.07 -1.93 8.09
C VAL A 55 1.06 -1.96 9.11
N VAL A 56 1.38 -0.76 9.60
CA VAL A 56 2.10 -0.60 10.88
C VAL A 56 1.10 -0.07 11.90
N GLU A 57 0.98 -0.78 13.02
CA GLU A 57 0.25 -0.36 14.21
C GLU A 57 1.23 0.26 15.21
N ASP A 58 0.91 1.44 15.74
CA ASP A 58 1.61 2.08 16.86
C ASP A 58 0.55 2.54 17.86
N ASP A 59 0.64 2.05 19.11
CA ASP A 59 -0.30 2.34 20.20
C ASP A 59 -1.79 2.15 19.83
N GLY A 60 -2.12 0.99 19.24
CA GLY A 60 -3.48 0.63 18.84
C GLY A 60 -4.02 1.38 17.61
N LYS A 61 -3.21 2.22 16.98
CA LYS A 61 -3.60 3.01 15.80
C LYS A 61 -2.78 2.64 14.57
N LEU A 62 -3.43 2.64 13.40
CA LEU A 62 -2.72 2.50 12.14
C LEU A 62 -1.84 3.74 11.90
N ALA A 63 -0.52 3.53 11.89
CA ALA A 63 0.51 4.54 11.65
C ALA A 63 0.94 4.61 10.18
N ALA A 64 0.83 3.51 9.43
CA ALA A 64 1.09 3.47 8.01
C ALA A 64 0.34 2.31 7.33
N VAL A 65 0.06 2.44 6.04
CA VAL A 65 -0.50 1.37 5.21
C VAL A 65 0.04 1.42 3.78
N CYS A 66 0.18 0.25 3.16
CA CYS A 66 0.19 0.11 1.70
C CYS A 66 -0.66 -1.09 1.29
N VAL A 67 -1.08 -1.09 0.03
CA VAL A 67 -1.83 -2.19 -0.59
C VAL A 67 -0.95 -2.88 -1.60
N LEU A 68 -0.70 -4.18 -1.42
CA LEU A 68 -0.10 -5.04 -2.44
C LEU A 68 -1.21 -5.78 -3.19
N VAL A 69 -1.23 -5.64 -4.51
CA VAL A 69 -2.10 -6.41 -5.42
C VAL A 69 -1.24 -7.36 -6.25
N ILE A 70 -1.56 -8.65 -6.22
CA ILE A 70 -0.87 -9.70 -6.96
C ILE A 70 -1.65 -10.01 -8.24
N VAL A 71 -1.07 -9.67 -9.39
CA VAL A 71 -1.68 -9.87 -10.70
C VAL A 71 -1.15 -11.17 -11.31
N GLN A 72 -2.07 -12.07 -11.66
CA GLN A 72 -1.73 -13.29 -12.41
C GLN A 72 -1.26 -12.94 -13.82
N ASN A 73 -0.29 -13.69 -14.33
CA ASN A 73 0.39 -13.35 -15.56
C ASN A 73 0.90 -14.61 -16.25
N LEU A 74 0.85 -14.64 -17.59
CA LEU A 74 1.35 -15.77 -18.40
C LEU A 74 2.72 -15.49 -19.02
N THR A 75 3.22 -14.24 -18.92
CA THR A 75 4.60 -13.93 -19.32
C THR A 75 5.60 -14.42 -18.26
N ARG A 76 6.90 -14.37 -18.56
CA ARG A 76 7.97 -14.69 -17.59
C ARG A 76 7.79 -16.06 -16.93
N GLY A 77 7.33 -17.05 -17.70
CA GLY A 77 7.11 -18.42 -17.23
C GLY A 77 5.86 -18.61 -16.38
N GLY A 78 4.83 -17.76 -16.54
CA GLY A 78 3.60 -17.87 -15.75
C GLY A 78 3.68 -17.24 -14.35
N ARG A 79 4.78 -16.53 -14.05
CA ARG A 79 5.00 -15.93 -12.74
C ARG A 79 4.18 -14.64 -12.59
N PRO A 80 3.49 -14.43 -11.45
CA PRO A 80 2.73 -13.21 -11.20
C PRO A 80 3.63 -11.98 -11.05
N PHE A 81 3.03 -10.80 -10.98
CA PHE A 81 3.71 -9.59 -10.55
C PHE A 81 2.88 -8.82 -9.52
N GLY A 82 3.54 -8.02 -8.69
CA GLY A 82 2.89 -7.17 -7.69
C GLY A 82 2.70 -5.73 -8.19
N LEU A 83 1.64 -5.09 -7.70
CA LEU A 83 1.44 -3.65 -7.71
C LEU A 83 1.35 -3.18 -6.27
N VAL A 84 2.10 -2.14 -5.91
CA VAL A 84 1.96 -1.46 -4.62
C VAL A 84 1.21 -0.15 -4.86
N GLU A 85 0.08 0.00 -4.18
CA GLU A 85 -0.80 1.15 -4.23
C GLU A 85 -1.03 1.74 -2.83
N ASN A 86 -1.55 2.96 -2.79
CA ASN A 86 -2.04 3.62 -1.58
C ASN A 86 -1.05 3.62 -0.40
N VAL A 87 0.22 3.93 -0.68
CA VAL A 87 1.27 4.03 0.35
C VAL A 87 1.09 5.33 1.13
N VAL A 88 0.69 5.24 2.39
CA VAL A 88 0.52 6.40 3.27
C VAL A 88 1.11 6.14 4.66
N THR A 89 1.74 7.17 5.23
CA THR A 89 2.19 7.19 6.62
C THR A 89 1.54 8.38 7.31
N ARG A 90 0.91 8.12 8.46
CA ARG A 90 0.28 9.12 9.32
C ARG A 90 1.27 10.25 9.59
N GLU A 91 0.82 11.50 9.51
CA GLU A 91 1.72 12.67 9.56
C GLU A 91 2.69 12.66 10.76
N ASN A 92 2.16 12.43 11.96
CA ASN A 92 2.94 12.36 13.21
C ASN A 92 3.87 11.13 13.32
N HIS A 93 3.81 10.22 12.34
CA HIS A 93 4.65 9.00 12.25
C HIS A 93 5.59 9.02 11.04
N ARG A 94 5.59 10.09 10.24
CA ARG A 94 6.52 10.26 9.11
C ARG A 94 7.96 10.36 9.60
N LYS A 95 8.91 9.97 8.74
CA LYS A 95 10.36 9.93 9.01
C LYS A 95 10.78 9.03 10.19
N LYS A 96 9.86 8.21 10.72
CA LYS A 96 10.15 7.21 11.75
C LYS A 96 10.38 5.80 11.18
N GLY A 97 10.38 5.62 9.87
CA GLY A 97 10.63 4.33 9.21
C GLY A 97 9.40 3.47 8.91
N CYS A 98 8.19 3.86 9.37
CA CYS A 98 6.97 3.06 9.18
C CYS A 98 6.67 2.75 7.69
N GLY A 99 6.83 3.74 6.81
CA GLY A 99 6.67 3.56 5.37
C GLY A 99 7.65 2.53 4.77
N SER A 100 8.87 2.45 5.29
CA SER A 100 9.84 1.44 4.84
C SER A 100 9.44 0.04 5.32
N LEU A 101 8.93 -0.08 6.54
CA LEU A 101 8.50 -1.36 7.10
C LEU A 101 7.34 -1.98 6.30
N ILE A 102 6.31 -1.19 5.96
CA ILE A 102 5.20 -1.68 5.13
C ILE A 102 5.66 -2.07 3.72
N LEU A 103 6.58 -1.32 3.11
CA LEU A 103 7.09 -1.63 1.78
C LEU A 103 7.93 -2.91 1.80
N GLN A 104 8.82 -3.09 2.77
CA GLN A 104 9.59 -4.33 2.88
C GLN A 104 8.68 -5.54 3.08
N LYS A 105 7.68 -5.44 3.97
CA LYS A 105 6.73 -6.55 4.16
C LYS A 105 5.89 -6.83 2.91
N ALA A 106 5.50 -5.80 2.15
CA ALA A 106 4.83 -5.99 0.86
C ALA A 106 5.74 -6.70 -0.17
N LEU A 107 7.02 -6.33 -0.25
CA LEU A 107 7.99 -7.01 -1.12
C LEU A 107 8.21 -8.46 -0.69
N ASP A 108 8.25 -8.76 0.61
CA ASP A 108 8.36 -10.12 1.12
C ASP A 108 7.15 -10.96 0.76
N LEU A 109 5.93 -10.45 0.96
CA LEU A 109 4.69 -11.12 0.55
C LEU A 109 4.65 -11.36 -0.97
N ALA A 110 5.17 -10.44 -1.78
CA ALA A 110 5.28 -10.63 -3.22
C ALA A 110 6.28 -11.74 -3.58
N ARG A 111 7.42 -11.84 -2.88
CA ARG A 111 8.39 -12.93 -3.06
C ARG A 111 7.80 -14.28 -2.66
N GLU A 112 7.09 -14.33 -1.52
CA GLU A 112 6.36 -15.52 -1.06
C GLU A 112 5.33 -16.01 -2.10
N ALA A 113 4.72 -15.07 -2.83
CA ALA A 113 3.78 -15.36 -3.93
C ALA A 113 4.44 -15.67 -5.28
N ASP A 114 5.78 -15.83 -5.32
CA ASP A 114 6.60 -16.01 -6.53
C ASP A 114 6.43 -14.90 -7.59
N CYS A 115 6.16 -13.67 -7.15
CA CYS A 115 6.13 -12.53 -8.07
C CYS A 115 7.53 -12.29 -8.67
N TYR A 116 7.62 -12.14 -9.99
CA TYR A 116 8.90 -11.86 -10.64
C TYR A 116 9.32 -10.38 -10.55
N LYS A 117 8.38 -9.49 -10.23
CA LYS A 117 8.62 -8.05 -9.97
C LYS A 117 7.47 -7.46 -9.14
N VAL A 118 7.71 -6.28 -8.56
CA VAL A 118 6.70 -5.39 -7.99
C VAL A 118 6.86 -4.00 -8.61
N MET A 119 5.75 -3.31 -8.89
CA MET A 119 5.75 -1.97 -9.45
C MET A 119 4.87 -1.04 -8.62
N LEU A 120 5.14 0.26 -8.71
CA LEU A 120 4.30 1.34 -8.18
C LEU A 120 4.39 2.55 -9.11
N LEU A 121 3.39 3.42 -9.06
CA LEU A 121 3.39 4.71 -9.71
C LEU A 121 3.31 5.80 -8.65
N ILE A 122 4.03 6.90 -8.86
CA ILE A 122 4.03 8.04 -7.94
C ILE A 122 3.71 9.31 -8.72
N SER A 123 2.80 10.12 -8.18
CA SER A 123 2.42 11.41 -8.76
C SER A 123 3.45 12.49 -8.49
N PHE A 124 4.17 12.40 -7.36
CA PHE A 124 5.09 13.44 -6.90
C PHE A 124 6.54 13.10 -7.24
N LYS A 125 7.18 14.02 -7.96
CA LYS A 125 8.61 13.96 -8.31
C LYS A 125 9.48 14.75 -7.33
N GLU A 126 9.03 14.91 -6.10
CA GLU A 126 9.91 15.45 -5.07
C GLU A 126 11.08 14.51 -4.83
N ASP A 127 12.25 15.11 -4.78
CA ASP A 127 13.54 14.44 -4.57
C ASP A 127 13.54 13.51 -3.34
N ALA A 128 12.86 13.92 -2.26
CA ALA A 128 12.75 13.12 -1.05
C ALA A 128 11.90 11.86 -1.25
N THR A 129 10.80 11.94 -2.01
CA THR A 129 9.92 10.82 -2.32
C THR A 129 10.63 9.81 -3.23
N LEU A 130 11.36 10.29 -4.24
CA LEU A 130 12.16 9.43 -5.11
C LEU A 130 13.20 8.65 -4.30
N ARG A 131 14.00 9.35 -3.47
CA ARG A 131 15.01 8.71 -2.60
C ARG A 131 14.38 7.72 -1.60
N PHE A 132 13.16 7.99 -1.13
CA PHE A 132 12.45 7.07 -0.24
C PHE A 132 12.16 5.74 -0.94
N TYR A 133 11.63 5.74 -2.16
CA TYR A 133 11.36 4.51 -2.90
C TYR A 133 12.66 3.80 -3.33
N GLU A 134 13.67 4.54 -3.79
CA GLU A 134 14.99 3.98 -4.11
C GLU A 134 15.63 3.26 -2.93
N LYS A 135 15.61 3.88 -1.74
CA LYS A 135 16.09 3.26 -0.49
C LYS A 135 15.35 1.97 -0.12
N ASN A 136 14.10 1.82 -0.58
CA ASN A 136 13.26 0.65 -0.30
C ASN A 136 13.33 -0.43 -1.38
N GLY A 137 14.27 -0.32 -2.32
CA GLY A 137 14.55 -1.36 -3.31
C GLY A 137 13.80 -1.19 -4.63
N PHE A 138 13.22 -0.01 -4.88
CA PHE A 138 12.62 0.31 -6.18
C PHE A 138 13.63 1.05 -7.06
N GLU A 139 13.62 0.75 -8.36
CA GLU A 139 14.43 1.47 -9.35
C GLU A 139 13.53 2.39 -10.17
N LYS A 140 13.92 3.67 -10.28
CA LYS A 140 13.25 4.62 -11.18
C LYS A 140 13.83 4.53 -12.59
N ASP A 141 13.14 5.11 -13.57
CA ASP A 141 13.59 5.21 -14.97
C ASP A 141 13.79 3.87 -15.71
N VAL A 142 13.36 2.74 -15.12
CA VAL A 142 13.33 1.42 -15.77
C VAL A 142 12.13 1.27 -16.73
N LYS A 143 11.02 1.98 -16.44
CA LYS A 143 9.77 1.98 -17.20
C LYS A 143 9.12 3.37 -17.19
N THR A 144 8.41 3.69 -18.27
CA THR A 144 7.56 4.89 -18.36
C THR A 144 6.12 4.52 -18.01
N GLY A 145 5.55 5.19 -17.00
CA GLY A 145 4.14 5.06 -16.64
C GLY A 145 3.25 5.87 -17.58
N PHE A 146 2.12 5.30 -17.97
CA PHE A 146 1.07 5.97 -18.74
C PHE A 146 -0.24 5.87 -17.95
N ILE A 147 -1.00 6.97 -17.90
CA ILE A 147 -2.31 7.03 -17.24
C ILE A 147 -3.32 7.46 -18.29
N SER A 148 -4.38 6.66 -18.44
CA SER A 148 -5.59 7.04 -19.16
C SER A 148 -6.72 7.07 -18.15
N TYR A 149 -7.35 8.23 -18.02
CA TYR A 149 -8.47 8.38 -17.13
C TYR A 149 -9.78 8.08 -17.86
N LEU A 150 -10.69 7.40 -17.18
CA LEU A 150 -11.96 6.92 -17.72
C LEU A 150 -13.08 7.72 -17.06
N TRP A 151 -13.33 8.93 -17.56
CA TRP A 151 -14.45 9.78 -17.18
C TRP A 151 -15.29 10.13 -18.42
#